data_AF-A0A0K8U6S3-F1
#
_entry.id   AF-A0A0K8U6S3-F1
#
_cell.length_a   1.000
_cell.length_b   1.000
_cell.length_c   1.000
_cell.angle_alpha   90.00
_cell.angle_beta   90.00
_cell.angle_gamma   90.00
#
_symmetry.space_group_name_H-M   'P 1'
#
loop_
_entity.id
_entity.type
_entity.pdbx_description
1 polymer ?
#
loop_
_entity_poly.entity_id
_entity_poly.type
_entity_poly.pdbx_seq_one_letter_code
_entity_poly.pdbx_strand_id
1 'polypeptide(L)'
;MEKKSLKANTSEFLPYFSLGGCMEGLDNIMRSLYGISLKNTEMEPGESWNNDIYKISVVHETEGLLGYIYCDFFERSGKPNQDCHFTIQGGKDLPDGNYQLPIVVVMLNLSQPHWTGPVLLSPSRVDNLFHEMGHAMHSMLARTKYQHVTGTRCSTDFAEVPSVLMEYFANDPRVLRTFARHFQTQEPISEDMLRRLCASKKLFSASETQLQVFYSVLDQVYHSGPVSHNRSTTETLIEVQKEYYGLPYVENTALQLRFLHFVGYGGKYYSYF
;
A
#
# COMPACT_ATOMS: atom_id res chain seq x y z
N MET A 1 -10.30 19.34 22.15
CA MET A 1 -9.68 18.99 20.85
C MET A 1 -9.80 20.19 19.95
N GLU A 2 -8.66 20.81 19.65
CA GLU A 2 -8.58 22.23 19.25
C GLU A 2 -8.83 22.47 17.75
N LYS A 3 -9.52 23.58 17.45
CA LYS A 3 -9.82 24.14 16.10
C LYS A 3 -8.65 24.19 15.10
N LYS A 4 -7.40 23.91 15.51
CA LYS A 4 -6.21 23.86 14.65
C LYS A 4 -6.18 22.63 13.74
N SER A 5 -6.69 21.47 14.17
CA SER A 5 -6.71 20.25 13.34
C SER A 5 -7.62 20.40 12.11
N LEU A 6 -8.71 21.14 12.24
CA LEU A 6 -9.65 21.49 11.16
C LEU A 6 -9.07 22.48 10.12
N LYS A 7 -7.88 23.05 10.36
CA LYS A 7 -7.21 23.98 9.43
C LYS A 7 -6.09 23.34 8.60
N ALA A 8 -5.82 22.04 8.78
CA ALA A 8 -4.80 21.37 7.99
C ALA A 8 -5.31 21.20 6.55
N ASN A 9 -4.64 21.85 5.60
CA ASN A 9 -4.92 21.64 4.17
C ASN A 9 -3.93 20.59 3.67
N THR A 10 -4.42 19.47 3.16
CA THR A 10 -3.58 18.36 2.67
C THR A 10 -2.48 18.83 1.71
N SER A 11 -2.71 19.90 0.95
CA SER A 11 -1.72 20.47 0.04
C SER A 11 -0.48 21.05 0.71
N GLU A 12 -0.55 21.46 1.98
CA GLU A 12 0.58 22.03 2.71
C GLU A 12 1.68 21.00 2.99
N PHE A 13 1.32 19.72 3.03
CA PHE A 13 2.24 18.62 3.32
C PHE A 13 2.93 18.08 2.06
N LEU A 14 2.33 18.26 0.88
CA LEU A 14 2.85 17.74 -0.39
C LEU A 14 4.34 18.05 -0.61
N PRO A 15 4.85 19.28 -0.37
CA PRO A 15 6.25 19.60 -0.63
C PRO A 15 7.25 18.79 0.19
N TYR A 16 6.83 18.16 1.28
CA TYR A 16 7.69 17.40 2.20
C TYR A 16 7.77 15.90 1.87
N PHE A 17 6.94 15.43 0.94
CA PHE A 17 6.80 14.01 0.61
C PHE A 17 7.12 13.76 -0.86
N SER A 18 8.36 14.01 -1.27
CA SER A 18 8.81 13.53 -2.58
C SER A 18 8.85 12.00 -2.59
N LEU A 19 8.59 11.37 -3.74
CA LEU A 19 8.67 9.91 -3.90
C LEU A 19 10.04 9.38 -3.47
N GLY A 20 11.12 10.05 -3.90
CA GLY A 20 12.48 9.70 -3.50
C GLY A 20 12.71 9.78 -1.99
N GLY A 21 12.23 10.84 -1.32
CA GLY A 21 12.29 10.95 0.13
C GLY A 21 11.47 9.85 0.84
N CYS A 22 10.29 9.50 0.32
CA CYS A 22 9.50 8.41 0.88
C CYS A 22 10.19 7.06 0.75
N MET A 23 10.88 6.80 -0.37
CA MET A 23 11.70 5.61 -0.57
C MET A 23 12.93 5.59 0.36
N GLU A 24 13.55 6.74 0.64
CA GLU A 24 14.59 6.87 1.66
C GLU A 24 14.04 6.56 3.06
N GLY A 25 12.81 6.99 3.36
CA GLY A 25 12.09 6.64 4.58
C GLY A 25 11.94 5.13 4.74
N LEU A 26 11.50 4.43 3.68
CA LEU A 26 11.41 2.97 3.65
C LEU A 26 12.78 2.31 3.88
N ASP A 27 13.82 2.76 3.19
CA ASP A 27 15.17 2.25 3.36
C ASP A 27 15.69 2.43 4.81
N ASN A 28 15.45 3.60 5.41
CA ASN A 28 15.83 3.87 6.80
C ASN A 28 15.15 2.90 7.78
N ILE A 29 13.87 2.57 7.57
CA ILE A 29 13.15 1.59 8.39
C ILE A 29 13.75 0.21 8.19
N MET A 30 13.93 -0.23 6.93
CA MET A 30 14.46 -1.56 6.62
C MET A 30 15.86 -1.77 7.17
N ARG A 31 16.70 -0.74 7.11
CA ARG A 31 18.05 -0.76 7.66
C ARG A 31 18.04 -0.87 9.18
N SER A 32 17.16 -0.11 9.83
CA SER A 32 17.07 -0.05 11.30
C SER A 32 16.46 -1.31 11.91
N LEU A 33 15.47 -1.92 11.24
CA LEU A 33 14.77 -3.10 11.77
C LEU A 33 15.42 -4.42 11.35
N TYR A 34 15.96 -4.48 10.13
CA TYR A 34 16.35 -5.74 9.50
C TYR A 34 17.77 -5.73 8.93
N GLY A 35 18.56 -4.67 9.08
CA GLY A 35 19.87 -4.59 8.43
C GLY A 35 19.81 -4.64 6.90
N ILE A 36 18.68 -4.24 6.32
CA ILE A 36 18.43 -4.29 4.87
C ILE A 36 18.63 -2.91 4.24
N SER A 37 19.23 -2.91 3.05
CA SER A 37 19.30 -1.74 2.17
C SER A 37 18.51 -1.99 0.88
N LEU A 38 17.74 -0.99 0.47
CA LEU A 38 17.01 -0.91 -0.80
C LEU A 38 17.86 -0.13 -1.80
N LYS A 39 18.41 -0.83 -2.81
CA LYS A 39 19.34 -0.24 -3.77
C LYS A 39 18.73 -0.17 -5.16
N ASN A 40 18.63 1.03 -5.72
CA ASN A 40 18.30 1.18 -7.13
C ASN A 40 19.35 0.47 -7.99
N THR A 41 18.90 -0.41 -8.87
CA THR A 41 19.73 -1.31 -9.68
C THR A 41 19.36 -1.15 -11.13
N GLU A 42 20.35 -1.14 -12.02
CA GLU A 42 20.09 -1.07 -13.45
C GLU A 42 19.38 -2.33 -13.95
N MET A 43 18.50 -2.16 -14.92
CA MET A 43 17.81 -3.25 -15.61
C MET A 43 18.61 -3.64 -16.84
N GLU A 44 18.65 -4.93 -17.14
CA GLU A 44 19.27 -5.45 -18.36
C GLU A 44 18.45 -5.05 -19.60
N PRO A 45 19.07 -5.02 -20.80
CA PRO A 45 18.35 -4.74 -22.03
C PRO A 45 17.16 -5.70 -22.24
N GLY A 46 15.96 -5.13 -22.37
CA GLY A 46 14.72 -5.88 -22.57
C GLY A 46 14.07 -6.45 -21.29
N GLU A 47 14.62 -6.18 -20.12
CA GLU A 47 14.07 -6.64 -18.84
C GLU A 47 12.77 -5.91 -18.45
N SER A 48 12.63 -4.64 -18.86
CA SER A 48 11.48 -3.80 -18.50
C SER A 48 10.32 -3.90 -19.49
N TRP A 49 9.09 -3.80 -18.97
CA TRP A 49 7.86 -3.66 -19.77
C TRP A 49 7.43 -2.21 -20.01
N ASN A 50 8.12 -1.23 -19.40
CA ASN A 50 7.87 0.19 -19.61
C ASN A 50 9.13 1.04 -19.35
N ASN A 51 9.14 2.30 -19.79
CA ASN A 51 10.30 3.18 -19.60
C ASN A 51 10.46 3.64 -18.14
N ASP A 52 9.34 3.79 -17.41
CA ASP A 52 9.35 4.34 -16.05
C ASP A 52 9.26 3.26 -14.97
N ILE A 53 9.92 2.12 -15.19
CA ILE A 53 10.06 1.05 -14.19
C ILE A 53 11.38 1.21 -13.47
N TYR A 54 11.36 1.07 -12.14
CA TYR A 54 12.58 1.06 -11.33
C TYR A 54 12.80 -0.33 -10.75
N LYS A 55 14.03 -0.82 -10.79
CA LYS A 55 14.40 -2.08 -10.16
C LYS A 55 15.17 -1.80 -8.88
N ILE A 56 14.72 -2.38 -7.78
CA ILE A 56 15.35 -2.28 -6.47
C ILE A 56 15.87 -3.65 -6.09
N SER A 57 17.17 -3.74 -5.80
CA SER A 57 17.74 -4.89 -5.10
C SER A 57 17.56 -4.72 -3.60
N VAL A 58 17.10 -5.78 -2.94
CA VAL A 58 16.93 -5.83 -1.48
C VAL A 58 18.11 -6.59 -0.92
N VAL A 59 18.98 -5.93 -0.16
CA VAL A 59 20.27 -6.48 0.26
C VAL A 59 20.38 -6.45 1.77
N HIS A 60 20.56 -7.62 2.39
CA HIS A 60 20.89 -7.75 3.80
C HIS A 60 22.39 -7.51 4.01
N GLU A 61 22.76 -6.89 5.14
CA GLU A 61 24.15 -6.57 5.48
C GLU A 61 25.06 -7.82 5.59
N THR A 62 24.53 -8.97 6.01
CA THR A 62 25.30 -10.22 6.15
C THR A 62 24.86 -11.36 5.24
N GLU A 63 23.59 -11.40 4.80
CA GLU A 63 23.07 -12.49 3.95
C GLU A 63 23.25 -12.18 2.45
N GLY A 64 23.57 -10.93 2.11
CA GLY A 64 23.69 -10.49 0.73
C GLY A 64 22.33 -10.22 0.08
N LEU A 65 22.20 -10.56 -1.20
CA LEU A 65 21.01 -10.25 -1.99
C LEU A 65 19.83 -11.13 -1.57
N LEU A 66 18.71 -10.50 -1.19
CA LEU A 66 17.48 -11.15 -0.78
C LEU A 66 16.42 -11.24 -1.90
N GLY A 67 16.54 -10.44 -2.95
CA GLY A 67 15.59 -10.44 -4.07
C GLY A 67 15.48 -9.10 -4.76
N TYR A 68 14.49 -8.99 -5.66
CA TYR A 68 14.25 -7.80 -6.45
C TYR A 68 12.79 -7.34 -6.37
N ILE A 69 12.62 -6.02 -6.28
CA ILE A 69 11.33 -5.35 -6.35
C ILE A 69 11.34 -4.47 -7.61
N TYR A 70 10.39 -4.69 -8.50
CA TYR A 70 10.13 -3.80 -9.62
C TYR A 70 9.04 -2.82 -9.23
N CYS A 71 9.32 -1.54 -9.38
CA CYS A 71 8.41 -0.46 -9.02
C CYS A 71 7.78 0.11 -10.28
N ASP A 72 6.49 -0.13 -10.46
CA ASP A 72 5.67 0.43 -11.52
C ASP A 72 4.76 1.52 -10.92
N PHE A 73 5.33 2.70 -10.72
CA PHE A 73 4.70 3.74 -9.88
C PHE A 73 3.70 4.64 -10.61
N PHE A 74 3.85 4.83 -11.92
CA PHE A 74 3.11 5.89 -12.63
C PHE A 74 1.91 5.38 -13.39
N GLU A 75 0.86 6.20 -13.42
CA GLU A 75 -0.30 5.95 -14.26
C GLU A 75 0.06 6.05 -15.75
N ARG A 76 -0.57 5.21 -16.57
CA ARG A 76 -0.46 5.25 -18.02
C ARG A 76 -1.66 4.56 -18.68
N SER A 77 -1.88 4.88 -19.96
CA SER A 77 -2.91 4.20 -20.76
C SER A 77 -2.68 2.69 -20.78
N GLY A 78 -3.75 1.92 -20.55
CA GLY A 78 -3.73 0.45 -20.54
C GLY A 78 -3.22 -0.19 -19.26
N LYS A 79 -2.69 0.57 -18.28
CA LYS A 79 -2.34 0.04 -16.96
C LYS A 79 -3.59 -0.05 -16.08
N PRO A 80 -3.80 -1.15 -15.33
CA PRO A 80 -4.88 -1.25 -14.36
C PRO A 80 -4.79 -0.15 -13.30
N ASN A 81 -5.90 0.53 -13.04
CA ASN A 81 -5.99 1.57 -12.01
C ASN A 81 -6.22 0.94 -10.63
N GLN A 82 -5.20 0.25 -10.14
CA GLN A 82 -5.13 -0.33 -8.80
C GLN A 82 -3.70 -0.20 -8.27
N ASP A 83 -3.60 0.05 -6.97
CA ASP A 83 -2.34 0.01 -6.25
C ASP A 83 -2.27 -1.39 -5.60
N CYS A 84 -1.20 -2.14 -5.86
CA CYS A 84 -1.06 -3.51 -5.39
C CYS A 84 0.36 -4.08 -5.55
N HIS A 85 0.62 -5.13 -4.78
CA HIS A 85 1.80 -6.00 -4.88
C HIS A 85 1.50 -7.28 -5.67
N PHE A 86 2.42 -7.67 -6.56
CA PHE A 86 2.38 -8.95 -7.29
C PHE A 86 3.65 -9.78 -7.05
N THR A 87 3.49 -11.08 -6.86
CA THR A 87 4.63 -12.02 -6.87
C THR A 87 4.83 -12.60 -8.27
N ILE A 88 5.94 -12.27 -8.91
CA ILE A 88 6.36 -12.85 -10.20
C ILE A 88 7.09 -14.17 -9.97
N GLN A 89 8.00 -14.17 -9.00
CA GLN A 89 8.77 -15.33 -8.58
C GLN A 89 8.76 -15.42 -7.06
N GLY A 90 8.39 -16.58 -6.52
CA GLY A 90 8.44 -16.83 -5.07
C GLY A 90 9.81 -17.37 -4.63
N GLY A 91 10.17 -17.14 -3.36
CA GLY A 91 11.35 -17.74 -2.76
C GLY A 91 11.20 -19.25 -2.52
N LYS A 92 12.23 -20.04 -2.83
CA LYS A 92 12.25 -21.49 -2.54
C LYS A 92 13.66 -22.07 -2.46
N ASP A 93 13.79 -23.20 -1.81
CA ASP A 93 14.99 -24.03 -1.90
C ASP A 93 15.08 -24.67 -3.29
N LEU A 94 16.30 -24.74 -3.82
CA LEU A 94 16.62 -25.44 -5.06
C LEU A 94 17.30 -26.80 -4.76
N PRO A 95 17.19 -27.79 -5.67
CA PRO A 95 17.79 -29.11 -5.46
C PRO A 95 19.32 -29.11 -5.33
N ASP A 96 19.98 -28.08 -5.84
CA ASP A 96 21.44 -27.89 -5.78
C ASP A 96 21.91 -27.27 -4.45
N GLY A 97 20.99 -26.99 -3.53
CA GLY A 97 21.28 -26.36 -2.23
C GLY A 97 21.28 -24.84 -2.25
N ASN A 98 21.09 -24.20 -3.42
CA ASN A 98 20.93 -22.74 -3.51
C ASN A 98 19.49 -22.32 -3.15
N TYR A 99 19.28 -21.02 -2.90
CA TYR A 99 17.96 -20.45 -2.69
C TYR A 99 17.55 -19.61 -3.91
N GLN A 100 16.37 -19.89 -4.46
CA GLN A 100 15.73 -19.04 -5.47
C GLN A 100 15.25 -17.77 -4.81
N LEU A 101 15.73 -16.61 -5.24
CA LEU A 101 15.33 -15.33 -4.69
C LEU A 101 13.95 -14.89 -5.22
N PRO A 102 13.10 -14.28 -4.38
CA PRO A 102 11.84 -13.72 -4.80
C PRO A 102 12.01 -12.52 -5.75
N ILE A 103 11.07 -12.40 -6.67
CA ILE A 103 10.89 -11.24 -7.56
C ILE A 103 9.44 -10.79 -7.46
N VAL A 104 9.24 -9.53 -7.11
CA VAL A 104 7.91 -8.95 -6.94
C VAL A 104 7.78 -7.63 -7.69
N VAL A 105 6.54 -7.21 -7.92
CA VAL A 105 6.20 -5.90 -8.47
C VAL A 105 5.40 -5.14 -7.41
N VAL A 106 5.78 -3.90 -7.14
CA VAL A 106 4.94 -2.91 -6.46
C VAL A 106 4.39 -1.98 -7.53
N MET A 107 3.07 -1.99 -7.70
CA MET A 107 2.37 -1.18 -8.68
C MET A 107 1.55 -0.11 -7.98
N LEU A 108 1.76 1.15 -8.33
CA LEU A 108 0.94 2.29 -7.88
C LEU A 108 0.45 3.10 -9.10
N ASN A 109 -0.50 4.00 -8.89
CA ASN A 109 -1.00 4.95 -9.91
C ASN A 109 -0.75 6.39 -9.48
N LEU A 110 0.52 6.75 -9.38
CA LEU A 110 0.96 8.12 -9.16
C LEU A 110 0.87 8.91 -10.46
N SER A 111 0.56 10.20 -10.35
CA SER A 111 0.65 11.10 -11.49
C SER A 111 2.09 11.17 -12.00
N GLN A 112 2.22 11.29 -13.32
CA GLN A 112 3.53 11.32 -13.96
C GLN A 112 4.39 12.50 -13.48
N PRO A 113 5.73 12.33 -13.41
CA PRO A 113 6.63 13.41 -13.05
C PRO A 113 6.46 14.60 -14.00
N HIS A 114 6.37 15.80 -13.43
CA HIS A 114 6.45 17.03 -14.19
C HIS A 114 7.91 17.44 -14.38
N TRP A 115 8.22 18.12 -15.49
CA TRP A 115 9.58 18.59 -15.80
C TRP A 115 10.15 19.56 -14.75
N THR A 116 9.30 20.12 -13.89
CA THR A 116 9.63 21.20 -12.95
C THR A 116 9.91 20.72 -11.52
N GLY A 117 9.81 19.42 -11.23
CA GLY A 117 10.08 18.92 -9.88
C GLY A 117 9.85 17.43 -9.69
N PRO A 118 10.18 16.90 -8.50
CA PRO A 118 9.93 15.50 -8.17
C PRO A 118 8.42 15.23 -8.04
N VAL A 119 8.07 13.94 -8.11
CA VAL A 119 6.71 13.49 -7.81
C VAL A 119 6.46 13.67 -6.31
N LEU A 120 5.43 14.43 -5.96
CA LEU A 120 5.04 14.72 -4.58
C LEU A 120 3.81 13.88 -4.21
N LEU A 121 3.85 13.27 -3.02
CA LEU A 121 2.81 12.39 -2.52
C LEU A 121 1.96 13.11 -1.48
N SER A 122 0.64 12.95 -1.58
CA SER A 122 -0.22 13.28 -0.45
C SER A 122 0.06 12.31 0.71
N PRO A 123 -0.25 12.67 1.97
CA PRO A 123 -0.10 11.76 3.10
C PRO A 123 -0.75 10.39 2.88
N SER A 124 -1.93 10.33 2.25
CA SER A 124 -2.59 9.07 1.90
C SER A 124 -1.83 8.23 0.86
N ARG A 125 -1.12 8.87 -0.08
CA ARG A 125 -0.27 8.18 -1.05
C ARG A 125 1.04 7.69 -0.41
N VAL A 126 1.53 8.37 0.62
CA VAL A 126 2.65 7.87 1.45
C VAL A 126 2.21 6.61 2.19
N ASP A 127 1.05 6.64 2.84
CA ASP A 127 0.48 5.45 3.52
C ASP A 127 0.37 4.27 2.54
N ASN A 128 -0.19 4.52 1.35
CA ASN A 128 -0.36 3.46 0.36
C ASN A 128 0.97 2.90 -0.18
N LEU A 129 1.96 3.75 -0.43
CA LEU A 129 3.31 3.29 -0.82
C LEU A 129 3.92 2.38 0.26
N PHE A 130 3.75 2.75 1.54
CA PHE A 130 4.28 1.98 2.66
C PHE A 130 3.54 0.66 2.84
N HIS A 131 2.20 0.66 2.67
CA HIS A 131 1.37 -0.53 2.67
C HIS A 131 1.87 -1.56 1.65
N GLU A 132 1.96 -1.16 0.38
CA GLU A 132 2.40 -2.06 -0.69
C GLU A 132 3.86 -2.53 -0.53
N MET A 133 4.72 -1.65 0.00
CA MET A 133 6.08 -2.04 0.33
C MET A 133 6.13 -3.05 1.49
N GLY A 134 5.19 -3.00 2.43
CA GLY A 134 5.07 -4.01 3.48
C GLY A 134 4.79 -5.42 2.92
N HIS A 135 3.91 -5.53 1.92
CA HIS A 135 3.72 -6.80 1.20
C HIS A 135 4.98 -7.24 0.43
N ALA A 136 5.65 -6.30 -0.23
CA ALA A 136 6.91 -6.60 -0.93
C ALA A 136 7.96 -7.15 0.04
N MET A 137 8.15 -6.50 1.19
CA MET A 137 9.10 -6.93 2.20
C MET A 137 8.71 -8.24 2.87
N HIS A 138 7.42 -8.51 3.07
CA HIS A 138 6.95 -9.82 3.50
C HIS A 138 7.42 -10.92 2.52
N SER A 139 7.35 -10.66 1.21
CA SER A 139 7.86 -11.59 0.20
C SER A 139 9.39 -11.70 0.19
N MET A 140 10.12 -10.61 0.40
CA MET A 140 11.59 -10.61 0.43
C MET A 140 12.17 -11.33 1.64
N LEU A 141 11.52 -11.22 2.79
CA LEU A 141 11.99 -11.79 4.06
C LEU A 141 11.57 -13.25 4.23
N ALA A 142 10.56 -13.72 3.51
CA ALA A 142 10.13 -15.11 3.60
C ALA A 142 11.23 -16.10 3.17
N ARG A 143 11.46 -17.11 4.02
CA ARG A 143 12.35 -18.25 3.77
C ARG A 143 11.56 -19.52 3.90
N THR A 144 11.24 -20.13 2.76
CA THR A 144 10.37 -21.29 2.70
C THR A 144 10.93 -22.31 1.72
N LYS A 145 10.75 -23.59 2.01
CA LYS A 145 11.15 -24.66 1.10
C LYS A 145 10.42 -24.62 -0.25
N TYR A 146 9.18 -24.14 -0.27
CA TYR A 146 8.35 -24.14 -1.47
C TYR A 146 7.77 -22.78 -1.80
N GLN A 147 7.90 -22.39 -3.08
CA GLN A 147 7.42 -21.08 -3.56
C GLN A 147 5.90 -20.89 -3.45
N HIS A 148 5.12 -21.97 -3.36
CA HIS A 148 3.66 -21.89 -3.32
C HIS A 148 3.13 -21.47 -1.94
N VAL A 149 3.97 -21.43 -0.91
CA VAL A 149 3.65 -20.98 0.46
C VAL A 149 4.57 -19.85 0.94
N THR A 150 5.26 -19.18 0.01
CA THR A 150 6.24 -18.13 0.35
C THR A 150 5.60 -16.73 0.34
N GLY A 151 6.17 -15.82 1.13
CA GLY A 151 5.74 -14.43 1.20
C GLY A 151 4.28 -14.28 1.60
N THR A 152 3.53 -13.50 0.82
CA THR A 152 2.12 -13.22 1.07
C THR A 152 1.18 -14.40 0.80
N ARG A 153 1.67 -15.57 0.36
CA ARG A 153 0.87 -16.80 0.17
C ARG A 153 0.59 -17.51 1.51
N CYS A 154 0.04 -16.76 2.45
CA CYS A 154 -0.38 -17.21 3.76
C CYS A 154 -1.89 -17.01 3.93
N SER A 155 -2.41 -17.20 5.14
CA SER A 155 -3.82 -16.92 5.42
C SER A 155 -4.12 -15.44 5.19
N THR A 156 -5.25 -15.15 4.53
CA THR A 156 -5.58 -13.80 4.08
C THR A 156 -5.79 -12.83 5.25
N ASP A 157 -6.30 -13.32 6.38
CA ASP A 157 -6.40 -12.59 7.66
C ASP A 157 -5.04 -12.24 8.29
N PHE A 158 -3.94 -12.82 7.81
CA PHE A 158 -2.58 -12.50 8.24
C PHE A 158 -1.79 -11.73 7.20
N ALA A 159 -2.14 -11.87 5.91
CA ALA A 159 -1.38 -11.30 4.80
C ALA A 159 -1.27 -9.76 4.87
N GLU A 160 -2.24 -9.09 5.49
CA GLU A 160 -2.30 -7.63 5.68
C GLU A 160 -1.50 -7.14 6.89
N VAL A 161 -1.12 -8.02 7.84
CA VAL A 161 -0.43 -7.58 9.06
C VAL A 161 0.88 -6.83 8.75
N PRO A 162 1.75 -7.30 7.83
CA PRO A 162 2.98 -6.58 7.49
C PRO A 162 2.74 -5.25 6.75
N SER A 163 1.72 -5.16 5.90
CA SER A 163 1.40 -3.94 5.14
C SER A 163 0.83 -2.86 6.07
N VAL A 164 -0.13 -3.24 6.93
CA VAL A 164 -0.69 -2.34 7.96
C VAL A 164 0.37 -1.88 8.95
N LEU A 165 1.30 -2.75 9.36
CA LEU A 165 2.42 -2.35 10.22
C LEU A 165 3.27 -1.23 9.56
N MET A 166 3.50 -1.29 8.25
CA MET A 166 4.23 -0.25 7.54
C MET A 166 3.48 1.08 7.49
N GLU A 167 2.15 1.07 7.44
CA GLU A 167 1.35 2.29 7.61
C GLU A 167 1.53 2.92 8.99
N TYR A 168 1.62 2.12 10.07
CA TYR A 168 1.91 2.66 11.40
C TYR A 168 3.26 3.40 11.42
N PHE A 169 4.28 2.88 10.74
CA PHE A 169 5.55 3.59 10.60
C PHE A 169 5.42 4.86 9.77
N ALA A 170 4.70 4.84 8.65
CA ALA A 170 4.40 6.04 7.85
C ALA A 170 3.68 7.14 8.66
N ASN A 171 3.03 6.75 9.75
CA ASN A 171 2.27 7.62 10.63
C ASN A 171 3.03 8.10 11.88
N ASP A 172 4.18 7.51 12.19
CA ASP A 172 4.92 7.83 13.40
C ASP A 172 5.79 9.08 13.19
N PRO A 173 5.64 10.14 14.03
CA PRO A 173 6.47 11.34 13.93
C PRO A 173 7.97 11.07 13.98
N ARG A 174 8.42 10.01 14.67
CA ARG A 174 9.85 9.65 14.77
C ARG A 174 10.38 9.17 13.43
N VAL A 175 9.57 8.46 12.66
CA VAL A 175 9.89 7.96 11.33
C VAL A 175 9.75 9.07 10.30
N LEU A 176 8.64 9.82 10.31
CA LEU A 176 8.43 10.94 9.38
C LEU A 176 9.58 11.95 9.43
N ARG A 177 10.13 12.25 10.61
CA ARG A 177 11.29 13.13 10.78
C ARG A 177 12.54 12.70 10.00
N THR A 178 12.70 11.40 9.72
CA THR A 178 13.93 10.91 9.08
C THR A 178 13.98 11.26 7.60
N PHE A 179 12.83 11.48 6.96
CA PHE A 179 12.76 11.65 5.50
C PHE A 179 11.86 12.79 5.00
N ALA A 180 10.95 13.31 5.82
CA ALA A 180 10.04 14.39 5.41
C ALA A 180 10.80 15.73 5.35
N ARG A 181 11.25 16.10 4.15
CA ARG A 181 12.01 17.31 3.86
C ARG A 181 11.41 18.04 2.67
N HIS A 182 11.35 19.36 2.75
CA HIS A 182 10.81 20.17 1.68
C HIS A 182 11.67 20.01 0.41
N PHE A 183 11.07 19.63 -0.71
CA PHE A 183 11.82 19.22 -1.90
C PHE A 183 12.74 20.31 -2.48
N GLN A 184 12.39 21.59 -2.33
CA GLN A 184 13.22 22.72 -2.78
C GLN A 184 14.25 23.17 -1.73
N THR A 185 13.81 23.50 -0.51
CA THR A 185 14.67 24.10 0.51
C THR A 185 15.46 23.07 1.32
N GLN A 186 15.11 21.78 1.22
CA GLN A 186 15.67 20.66 2.01
C GLN A 186 15.44 20.78 3.53
N GLU A 187 14.70 21.79 3.97
CA GLU A 187 14.33 22.00 5.36
C GLU A 187 13.44 20.84 5.85
N PRO A 188 13.68 20.32 7.06
CA PRO A 188 12.83 19.28 7.63
C PRO A 188 11.43 19.81 7.93
N ILE A 189 10.44 18.92 7.90
CA ILE A 189 9.09 19.25 8.34
C ILE A 189 9.09 19.73 9.80
N SER A 190 8.41 20.85 10.06
CA SER A 190 8.37 21.43 11.40
C SER A 190 7.56 20.56 12.38
N GLU A 191 7.88 20.66 13.67
CA GLU A 191 7.15 19.96 14.74
C GLU A 191 5.66 20.31 14.79
N ASP A 192 5.28 21.57 14.52
CA ASP A 192 3.87 21.96 14.45
C ASP A 192 3.17 21.29 13.27
N MET A 193 3.81 21.23 12.09
CA MET A 193 3.27 20.53 10.92
C MET A 193 3.10 19.03 11.16
N LEU A 194 4.09 18.36 11.75
CA LEU A 194 3.99 16.94 12.11
C LEU A 194 2.83 16.68 13.07
N ARG A 195 2.69 17.50 14.12
CA ARG A 195 1.56 17.36 15.06
C ARG A 195 0.22 17.55 14.36
N ARG A 196 0.11 18.51 13.43
CA ARG A 196 -1.12 18.74 12.66
C ARG A 196 -1.41 17.59 11.71
N LEU A 197 -0.40 17.03 11.04
CA LEU A 197 -0.53 15.85 10.19
C LEU A 197 -1.01 14.63 10.98
N CYS A 198 -0.36 14.31 12.09
CA CYS A 198 -0.75 13.15 12.91
C CYS A 198 -2.13 13.36 13.58
N ALA A 199 -2.49 14.60 13.92
CA ALA A 199 -3.81 14.91 14.44
C ALA A 199 -4.90 14.81 13.35
N SER A 200 -4.61 15.23 12.11
CA SER A 200 -5.60 15.20 11.03
C SER A 200 -6.03 13.77 10.69
N LYS A 201 -5.11 12.81 10.70
CA LYS A 201 -5.40 11.38 10.48
C LYS A 201 -6.32 10.75 11.53
N LYS A 202 -6.49 11.38 12.71
CA LYS A 202 -7.39 10.88 13.76
C LYS A 202 -8.80 11.46 13.69
N LEU A 203 -9.02 12.52 12.92
CA LEU A 203 -10.26 13.30 12.92
C LEU A 203 -11.50 12.48 12.52
N PHE A 204 -11.35 11.60 11.52
CA PHE A 204 -12.45 10.83 10.95
C PHE A 204 -12.30 9.32 11.14
N SER A 205 -11.39 8.90 12.02
CA SER A 205 -11.09 7.48 12.28
C SER A 205 -12.35 6.64 12.51
N ALA A 206 -13.30 7.12 13.33
CA ALA A 206 -14.54 6.39 13.57
C ALA A 206 -15.42 6.23 12.30
N SER A 207 -15.49 7.26 11.46
CA SER A 207 -16.23 7.22 10.19
C SER A 207 -15.54 6.31 9.17
N GLU A 208 -14.21 6.35 9.10
CA GLU A 208 -13.40 5.45 8.25
C GLU A 208 -13.55 4.00 8.71
N THR A 209 -13.49 3.73 10.02
CA THR A 209 -13.75 2.40 10.57
C THR A 209 -15.16 1.92 10.24
N GLN A 210 -16.19 2.78 10.35
CA GLN A 210 -17.56 2.41 9.96
C GLN A 210 -17.63 2.01 8.48
N LEU A 211 -16.95 2.75 7.59
CA LEU A 211 -16.88 2.43 6.17
C LEU A 211 -16.23 1.06 5.93
N GLN A 212 -15.14 0.75 6.65
CA GLN A 212 -14.50 -0.57 6.58
C GLN A 212 -15.43 -1.69 7.08
N VAL A 213 -16.11 -1.50 8.22
CA VAL A 213 -17.12 -2.47 8.71
C VAL A 213 -18.20 -2.70 7.65
N PHE A 214 -18.72 -1.64 7.05
CA PHE A 214 -19.73 -1.74 6.00
C PHE A 214 -19.24 -2.58 4.81
N TYR A 215 -18.02 -2.34 4.32
CA TYR A 215 -17.43 -3.13 3.25
C TYR A 215 -17.21 -4.59 3.64
N SER A 216 -16.72 -4.87 4.85
CA SER A 216 -16.50 -6.23 5.33
C SER A 216 -17.82 -7.00 5.45
N VAL A 217 -18.87 -6.38 6.01
CA VAL A 217 -20.19 -7.00 6.12
C VAL A 217 -20.80 -7.23 4.75
N LEU A 218 -20.75 -6.24 3.86
CA LEU A 218 -21.26 -6.37 2.50
C LEU A 218 -20.57 -7.50 1.73
N ASP A 219 -19.24 -7.61 1.86
CA ASP A 219 -18.45 -8.70 1.29
C ASP A 219 -18.91 -10.07 1.82
N GLN A 220 -19.11 -10.21 3.15
CA GLN A 220 -19.63 -11.44 3.73
C GLN A 220 -21.03 -11.77 3.22
N VAL A 221 -21.93 -10.79 3.10
CA VAL A 221 -23.29 -11.00 2.60
C VAL A 221 -23.29 -11.44 1.14
N TYR A 222 -22.44 -10.87 0.28
CA TYR A 222 -22.33 -11.29 -1.12
C TYR A 222 -21.76 -12.71 -1.30
N HIS A 223 -20.93 -13.17 -0.37
CA HIS A 223 -20.24 -14.45 -0.46
C HIS A 223 -20.76 -15.52 0.50
N SER A 224 -21.86 -15.24 1.20
CA SER A 224 -22.54 -16.20 2.07
C SER A 224 -23.88 -16.65 1.46
N GLY A 225 -24.15 -17.95 1.59
CA GLY A 225 -25.41 -18.53 1.17
C GLY A 225 -25.58 -18.75 -0.35
N PRO A 226 -26.74 -19.28 -0.76
CA PRO A 226 -27.03 -19.55 -2.17
C PRO A 226 -27.32 -18.26 -2.94
N VAL A 227 -26.90 -18.22 -4.20
CA VAL A 227 -27.17 -17.09 -5.10
C VAL A 227 -28.69 -16.92 -5.29
N SER A 228 -29.24 -15.84 -4.72
CA SER A 228 -30.64 -15.47 -4.92
C SER A 228 -30.83 -14.91 -6.33
N HIS A 229 -31.62 -15.59 -7.15
CA HIS A 229 -31.93 -15.12 -8.51
C HIS A 229 -33.03 -14.06 -8.53
N ASN A 230 -33.71 -13.84 -7.40
CA ASN A 230 -34.82 -12.90 -7.26
C ASN A 230 -34.40 -11.57 -6.63
N ARG A 231 -33.10 -11.39 -6.35
CA ARG A 231 -32.56 -10.20 -5.70
C ARG A 231 -31.30 -9.73 -6.41
N SER A 232 -31.26 -8.45 -6.77
CA SER A 232 -30.09 -7.83 -7.35
C SER A 232 -29.02 -7.52 -6.29
N THR A 233 -27.75 -7.44 -6.72
CA THR A 233 -26.66 -7.03 -5.83
C THR A 233 -26.85 -5.60 -5.30
N THR A 234 -27.51 -4.72 -6.06
CA THR A 234 -27.85 -3.35 -5.63
C THR A 234 -28.86 -3.34 -4.49
N GLU A 235 -29.90 -4.18 -4.53
CA GLU A 235 -30.87 -4.27 -3.42
C GLU A 235 -30.22 -4.80 -2.13
N THR A 236 -29.25 -5.70 -2.25
CA THR A 236 -28.43 -6.14 -1.12
C THR A 236 -27.55 -5.01 -0.58
N LEU A 237 -26.88 -4.27 -1.46
CA LEU A 237 -26.07 -3.09 -1.09
C LEU A 237 -26.90 -2.10 -0.27
N ILE A 238 -28.10 -1.74 -0.76
CA ILE A 238 -28.98 -0.75 -0.12
C ILE A 238 -29.37 -1.19 1.29
N GLU A 239 -29.73 -2.47 1.48
CA GLU A 239 -30.10 -3.00 2.80
C GLU A 239 -28.92 -2.95 3.78
N VAL A 240 -27.77 -3.48 3.37
CA VAL A 240 -26.56 -3.48 4.22
C VAL A 240 -26.11 -2.06 4.52
N GLN A 241 -26.15 -1.15 3.55
CA GLN A 241 -25.76 0.24 3.75
C GLN A 241 -26.66 0.94 4.76
N LYS A 242 -27.97 0.68 4.73
CA LYS A 242 -28.94 1.26 5.67
C LYS A 242 -28.66 0.86 7.12
N GLU A 243 -28.15 -0.35 7.35
CA GLU A 243 -27.88 -0.86 8.70
C GLU A 243 -26.48 -0.47 9.21
N TYR A 244 -25.46 -0.55 8.35
CA TYR A 244 -24.06 -0.45 8.77
C TYR A 244 -23.37 0.88 8.43
N TYR A 245 -23.96 1.73 7.58
CA TYR A 245 -23.34 2.98 7.13
C TYR A 245 -24.22 4.21 7.39
N GLY A 246 -23.63 5.28 7.91
CA GLY A 246 -24.37 6.47 8.32
C GLY A 246 -24.90 7.34 7.16
N LEU A 247 -24.41 7.14 5.94
CA LEU A 247 -24.84 7.89 4.76
C LEU A 247 -25.82 7.09 3.91
N PRO A 248 -26.90 7.73 3.40
CA PRO A 248 -27.88 7.05 2.59
C PRO A 248 -27.28 6.61 1.24
N TYR A 249 -27.89 5.57 0.67
CA TYR A 249 -27.60 5.18 -0.71
C TYR A 249 -27.99 6.29 -1.68
N VAL A 250 -27.15 6.50 -2.71
CA VAL A 250 -27.41 7.46 -3.77
C VAL A 250 -28.02 6.72 -4.96
N GLU A 251 -29.22 7.13 -5.37
CA GLU A 251 -29.95 6.51 -6.47
C GLU A 251 -29.13 6.48 -7.78
N ASN A 252 -29.37 5.46 -8.60
CA ASN A 252 -28.69 5.22 -9.88
C ASN A 252 -27.16 5.07 -9.77
N THR A 253 -26.65 4.61 -8.63
CA THR A 253 -25.24 4.23 -8.46
C THR A 253 -25.06 2.73 -8.32
N ALA A 254 -23.84 2.23 -8.50
CA ALA A 254 -23.54 0.80 -8.36
C ALA A 254 -22.10 0.62 -7.87
N LEU A 255 -21.83 1.02 -6.63
CA LEU A 255 -20.50 0.97 -6.01
C LEU A 255 -19.91 -0.45 -6.08
N GLN A 256 -20.74 -1.46 -5.86
CA GLN A 256 -20.34 -2.86 -5.84
C GLN A 256 -19.75 -3.35 -7.18
N LEU A 257 -20.10 -2.72 -8.30
CA LEU A 257 -19.53 -3.06 -9.61
C LEU A 257 -18.12 -2.49 -9.82
N ARG A 258 -17.73 -1.51 -8.99
CA ARG A 258 -16.41 -0.86 -9.05
C ARG A 258 -15.48 -1.33 -7.94
N PHE A 259 -16.00 -2.07 -6.97
CA PHE A 259 -15.21 -2.53 -5.85
C PHE A 259 -14.62 -3.90 -6.11
N LEU A 260 -13.42 -3.90 -6.70
CA LEU A 260 -12.73 -5.09 -7.23
C LEU A 260 -12.45 -6.16 -6.18
N HIS A 261 -12.37 -5.79 -4.90
CA HIS A 261 -12.14 -6.71 -3.80
C HIS A 261 -13.21 -7.80 -3.71
N PHE A 262 -14.44 -7.55 -4.16
CA PHE A 262 -15.48 -8.58 -4.16
C PHE A 262 -15.20 -9.76 -5.10
N VAL A 263 -14.35 -9.64 -6.11
CA VAL A 263 -14.12 -10.75 -7.07
C VAL A 263 -12.85 -11.53 -6.75
N GLY A 264 -11.73 -10.83 -6.52
CA GLY A 264 -10.43 -11.46 -6.23
C GLY A 264 -10.19 -11.76 -4.74
N TYR A 265 -10.88 -11.03 -3.87
CA TYR A 265 -10.72 -11.07 -2.41
C TYR A 265 -12.05 -11.41 -1.71
N GLY A 266 -13.04 -11.88 -2.47
CA GLY A 266 -14.41 -12.08 -2.01
C GLY A 266 -14.49 -12.98 -0.78
N GLY A 267 -15.27 -12.54 0.21
CA GLY A 267 -15.47 -13.21 1.49
C GLY A 267 -14.32 -13.02 2.48
N LYS A 268 -13.36 -12.14 2.20
CA LYS A 268 -12.15 -11.95 3.02
C LYS A 268 -11.87 -10.50 3.38
N TYR A 269 -12.67 -9.53 2.92
CA TYR A 269 -12.40 -8.10 3.16
C TYR A 269 -12.36 -7.70 4.66
N TYR A 270 -12.84 -8.57 5.56
CA TYR A 270 -12.69 -8.38 7.01
C TYR A 270 -11.23 -8.45 7.50
N SER A 271 -10.30 -8.99 6.72
CA SER A 271 -8.88 -9.12 7.09
C SER A 271 -8.12 -7.79 7.24
N TYR A 272 -8.69 -6.69 6.76
CA TYR A 272 -8.12 -5.35 6.97
C TYR A 272 -8.30 -4.83 8.41
N PHE A 273 -9.06 -5.54 9.26
CA PHE A 273 -9.27 -5.22 10.68
C PHE A 273 -8.19 -5.77 11.61
#